data_AF-A0A1V1WVV1-F1
#
_entry.id   AF-A0A1V1WVV1-F1
#
_cell.length_a   1.000
_cell.length_b   1.000
_cell.length_c   1.000
_cell.angle_alpha   90.00
_cell.angle_beta   90.00
_cell.angle_gamma   90.00
#
_symmetry.space_group_name_H-M   'P 1'
#
loop_
_entity.id
_entity.type
_entity.pdbx_description
1 polymer ?
#
loop_
_entity_poly.entity_id
_entity_poly.type
_entity_poly.pdbx_seq_one_letter_code
_entity_poly.pdbx_strand_id
1 'polypeptide(L)' 'MPIMNKEDDKIIRLVKQEAQKFNAKVNKIDLKKQILDVECPEENKAECAVAIQKILAGNR' A
#
# COMPACT_ATOMS: atom_id res chain seq x y z
N MET A 1 11.55 -12.12 16.98
CA MET A 1 10.32 -11.40 16.58
C MET A 1 10.74 -10.34 15.55
N PRO A 2 10.15 -10.25 14.34
CA PRO A 2 10.62 -9.27 13.38
C PRO A 2 10.13 -7.90 13.82
N ILE A 3 11.08 -7.02 14.11
CA ILE A 3 10.86 -5.60 14.36
C ILE A 3 10.22 -5.05 13.09
N MET A 4 8.94 -4.68 13.14
CA MET A 4 8.33 -3.79 12.16
C MET A 4 8.95 -2.41 12.42
N ASN A 5 9.67 -1.86 11.44
CA ASN A 5 10.19 -0.51 11.59
C ASN A 5 9.01 0.47 11.65
N LYS A 6 9.14 1.55 12.42
CA LYS A 6 8.09 2.57 12.54
C LYS A 6 7.70 3.18 11.19
N GLU A 7 8.64 3.19 10.24
CA GLU A 7 8.41 3.61 8.85
C GLU A 7 7.51 2.63 8.10
N ASP A 8 7.70 1.32 8.29
CA ASP A 8 6.86 0.29 7.68
C ASP A 8 5.40 0.44 8.14
N ASP A 9 5.18 0.67 9.43
CA ASP A 9 3.83 0.82 10.01
C ASP A 9 3.09 2.04 9.43
N LYS A 10 3.84 3.14 9.22
CA LYS A 10 3.31 4.36 8.63
C LYS A 10 2.94 4.17 7.16
N ILE A 11 3.79 3.49 6.38
CA ILE A 11 3.50 3.15 4.98
C ILE A 11 2.30 2.20 4.90
N ILE A 12 2.24 1.15 5.72
CA ILE A 12 1.10 0.22 5.76
C ILE A 12 -0.21 0.95 6.05
N ARG A 13 -0.20 1.89 7.00
CA ARG A 13 -1.37 2.73 7.30
C ARG A 13 -1.79 3.60 6.13
N LEU A 14 -0.84 4.26 5.48
CA LEU A 14 -1.11 5.11 4.31
C LEU A 14 -1.69 4.30 3.16
N VAL A 15 -1.05 3.16 2.82
CA VAL A 15 -1.54 2.25 1.77
C VAL A 15 -2.94 1.74 2.10
N LYS A 16 -3.22 1.36 3.35
CA LYS A 16 -4.56 0.93 3.77
C LYS A 16 -5.61 2.03 3.66
N GLN A 17 -5.28 3.26 4.07
CA GLN A 17 -6.20 4.40 3.94
C GLN A 17 -6.50 4.71 2.48
N GLU A 18 -5.47 4.75 1.64
CA GLU A 18 -5.65 5.04 0.22
C GLU A 18 -6.42 3.91 -0.47
N ALA A 19 -6.08 2.65 -0.19
CA ALA A 19 -6.84 1.51 -0.69
C ALA A 19 -8.32 1.58 -0.28
N GLN A 20 -8.62 1.93 0.98
CA GLN A 20 -10.01 2.13 1.42
C GLN A 20 -10.73 3.24 0.63
N LYS A 21 -10.07 4.37 0.34
CA LYS A 21 -10.68 5.44 -0.47
C LYS A 21 -11.04 4.96 -1.88
N PHE A 22 -10.19 4.11 -2.46
CA PHE A 22 -10.41 3.53 -3.78
C PHE A 22 -11.26 2.26 -3.77
N ASN A 23 -11.87 1.88 -2.63
CA ASN A 23 -12.57 0.59 -2.47
C ASN A 23 -11.71 -0.64 -2.83
N ALA A 24 -10.39 -0.50 -2.71
CA ALA A 24 -9.41 -1.54 -2.97
C ALA A 24 -9.22 -2.43 -1.75
N LYS A 25 -9.09 -3.74 -2.00
CA LYS A 25 -8.94 -4.75 -0.97
C LYS A 25 -7.47 -5.07 -0.76
N VAL A 26 -6.95 -4.78 0.42
CA VAL A 26 -5.57 -5.08 0.80
C VAL A 26 -5.50 -6.49 1.37
N ASN A 27 -4.94 -7.44 0.63
CA ASN A 27 -4.75 -8.80 1.11
C ASN A 27 -3.41 -8.95 1.84
N LYS A 28 -2.33 -8.37 1.30
CA LYS A 28 -0.99 -8.51 1.87
C LYS A 28 -0.13 -7.29 1.59
N ILE A 29 0.58 -6.81 2.62
CA ILE A 29 1.61 -5.77 2.48
C ILE A 29 2.85 -6.28 3.19
N ASP A 30 3.93 -6.48 2.45
CA ASP A 30 5.23 -6.91 2.96
C ASP A 30 6.30 -5.99 2.38
N LEU A 31 6.60 -4.91 3.10
CA LEU A 31 7.54 -3.88 2.65
C LEU A 31 8.98 -4.39 2.61
N LYS A 32 9.35 -5.34 3.49
CA LYS A 32 10.68 -5.97 3.49
C LYS A 32 10.94 -6.77 2.22
N LYS A 33 9.92 -7.47 1.71
CA LYS A 33 9.99 -8.20 0.45
C LYS A 33 9.51 -7.37 -0.74
N GLN A 34 9.11 -6.11 -0.51
CA GLN A 34 8.46 -5.24 -1.50
C GLN A 34 7.24 -5.91 -2.18
N ILE A 35 6.50 -6.73 -1.44
CA ILE A 35 5.28 -7.38 -1.93
C ILE A 35 4.09 -6.53 -1.52
N LEU A 36 3.26 -6.18 -2.50
CA LEU A 36 2.01 -5.49 -2.27
C LEU A 36 0.89 -6.19 -3.03
N ASP A 37 0.06 -6.92 -2.28
CA ASP A 37 -1.11 -7.62 -2.77
C ASP A 37 -2.35 -6.80 -2.42
N VAL A 38 -2.71 -5.91 -3.36
CA VAL A 38 -3.87 -5.03 -3.26
C VAL A 38 -4.72 -5.23 -4.52
N GLU A 39 -5.93 -5.73 -4.32
CA GLU A 39 -6.95 -5.83 -5.36
C GLU A 39 -7.64 -4.47 -5.48
N CYS A 40 -7.20 -3.67 -6.44
CA CYS A 40 -7.87 -2.44 -6.81
C CYS A 40 -9.08 -2.75 -7.74
N PRO A 41 -10.24 -2.10 -7.56
CA PRO A 41 -11.38 -2.26 -8.46
C PRO A 41 -11.04 -1.75 -9.86
N GLU A 42 -11.59 -2.38 -10.89
CA GLU A 42 -11.26 -2.06 -12.29
C GLU A 42 -11.55 -0.62 -12.67
N GLU A 43 -12.58 0.00 -12.08
CA GLU A 43 -12.93 1.41 -12.27
C GLU A 43 -11.79 2.39 -11.90
N ASN A 44 -10.99 2.06 -10.88
CA ASN A 44 -9.91 2.95 -10.39
C ASN A 44 -8.57 2.21 -10.28
N LYS A 45 -8.38 1.11 -11.02
CA LYS A 45 -7.18 0.27 -10.95
C LYS A 45 -5.90 1.06 -11.23
N ALA A 46 -5.94 1.95 -12.22
CA ALA A 46 -4.82 2.82 -12.55
C ALA A 46 -4.52 3.83 -11.43
N GLU A 47 -5.54 4.51 -10.91
CA GLU A 47 -5.37 5.50 -9.83
C GLU A 47 -4.88 4.87 -8.53
N CYS A 48 -5.45 3.73 -8.15
CA CYS A 48 -5.06 2.96 -6.98
C CYS A 48 -3.60 2.50 -7.09
N ALA A 49 -3.19 1.94 -8.24
CA ALA A 49 -1.80 1.55 -8.46
C ALA A 49 -0.82 2.74 -8.40
N VAL A 50 -1.18 3.88 -9.01
CA VAL A 50 -0.36 5.10 -9.00
C VAL A 50 -0.26 5.71 -7.60
N ALA A 51 -1.36 5.78 -6.86
CA ALA A 51 -1.39 6.34 -5.51
C ALA A 51 -0.51 5.52 -4.56
N ILE A 52 -0.62 4.20 -4.63
CA ILE A 52 0.22 3.27 -3.87
C ILE A 52 1.70 3.42 -4.25
N GLN A 53 2.01 3.47 -5.55
CA GLN A 53 3.39 3.70 -6.01
C GLN A 53 3.95 5.04 -5.51
N LYS A 54 3.13 6.11 -5.49
CA LYS A 54 3.55 7.41 -4.94
C LYS A 54 3.91 7.34 -3.47
N ILE A 55 3.14 6.61 -2.67
CA ILE A 55 3.43 6.41 -1.23
C ILE A 55 4.77 5.68 -1.05
N LEU A 56 5.03 4.66 -1.88
CA LEU A 56 6.28 3.89 -1.85
C LEU A 56 7.48 4.69 -2.37
N ALA A 57 7.30 5.48 -3.44
CA ALA A 57 8.35 6.27 -4.07
C ALA A 57 8.68 7.58 -3.31
N GLY A 58 7.70 8.15 -2.60
CA GLY A 58 7.86 9.40 -1.84
C GLY A 58 8.57 9.25 -0.49
N ASN A 59 8.86 8.01 -0.06
CA ASN A 59 9.55 7.72 1.20
C ASN A 59 11.03 7.34 1.00
N ARG A 60 11.64 7.85 -0.09
CA ARG A 60 13.04 7.65 -0.48
C ARG A 60 13.93 8.80 -0.04
#